data_AF-A0A7R9MMN3-F1
#
_entry.id   AF-A0A7R9MMN3-F1
#
_cell.length_a   1.000
_cell.length_b   1.000
_cell.length_c   1.000
_cell.angle_alpha   90.00
_cell.angle_beta   90.00
_cell.angle_gamma   90.00
#
_symmetry.space_group_name_H-M   'P 1'
#
loop_
_entity.id
_entity.type
_entity.pdbx_description
1 polymer ?
#
loop_
_entity_poly.entity_id
_entity_poly.type
_entity_poly.pdbx_seq_one_letter_code
_entity_poly.pdbx_strand_id
1 'polypeptide(L)'
;NKQRTFNAAVKDIDFWLGEVEGLLKSEDSGKDLASVQNLIKKHQLVEADIQAHEDRIRDMNGLADSLIESGQFDTATIQEKRSSINERYERVKTLATYRRTRLNEANTLHQFFRDIADEESWIKEKKLLVNSDDYGRDLTGVQNLRKKHKRLEAELQSHEPSIQAVQDAGQQLMVESNLGVPEIEQRLQALEQNWHDLKRMAQLRGNKLEESLVFQQFLAKVEEEEAWISEKHQLLSIEDYGDTMAAVQGLLKKHDAFEADFAVHRERCADIINAGQQLVQEGNHHSDGIQQRLQQLSTRLDALDGSARRRKGKLLDNSAYLQFMWKADVVESWIADKEVQVRSDD
;
A
#
# COMPACT_ATOMS: atom_id res chain seq x y z
N ASN A 1 -11.75 60.07 57.36
CA ASN A 1 -11.89 59.80 55.91
C ASN A 1 -11.36 58.41 55.52
N LYS A 2 -10.18 57.98 55.98
CA LYS A 2 -9.56 56.66 55.67
C LYS A 2 -10.45 55.41 55.88
N GLN A 3 -11.21 55.34 56.97
CA GLN A 3 -12.18 54.24 57.23
C GLN A 3 -13.21 54.06 56.10
N ARG A 4 -13.69 55.19 55.53
CA ARG A 4 -14.68 55.19 54.45
C ARG A 4 -14.06 54.69 53.15
N THR A 5 -12.82 55.09 52.87
CA THR A 5 -12.04 54.60 51.71
C THR A 5 -11.79 53.10 51.79
N PHE A 6 -11.37 52.60 52.97
CA PHE A 6 -11.19 51.16 53.20
C PHE A 6 -12.49 50.38 52.98
N ASN A 7 -13.60 50.82 53.59
CA ASN A 7 -14.89 50.13 53.43
C ASN A 7 -15.40 50.14 51.98
N ALA A 8 -15.13 51.21 51.21
CA ALA A 8 -15.46 51.25 49.79
C ALA A 8 -14.61 50.26 48.99
N ALA A 9 -13.29 50.26 49.20
CA ALA A 9 -12.37 49.32 48.55
C ALA A 9 -12.73 47.86 48.84
N VAL A 10 -13.06 47.52 50.10
CA VAL A 10 -13.52 46.18 50.47
C VAL A 10 -14.77 45.80 49.69
N LYS A 11 -15.79 46.68 49.63
CA LYS A 11 -17.04 46.37 48.92
C LYS A 11 -16.83 46.15 47.42
N ASP A 12 -15.96 46.96 46.80
CA ASP A 12 -15.67 46.85 45.37
C ASP A 12 -14.92 45.55 45.05
N ILE A 13 -13.92 45.18 45.86
CA ILE A 13 -13.17 43.93 45.71
C ILE A 13 -14.08 42.72 46.02
N ASP A 14 -14.95 42.81 47.01
CA ASP A 14 -15.88 41.73 47.40
C ASP A 14 -16.88 41.40 46.28
N PHE A 15 -17.37 42.44 45.59
CA PHE A 15 -18.21 42.31 44.41
C PHE A 15 -17.45 41.66 43.24
N TRP A 16 -16.28 42.19 42.91
CA TRP A 16 -15.42 41.66 41.85
C TRP A 16 -15.04 40.20 42.08
N LEU A 17 -14.63 39.84 43.30
CA LEU A 17 -14.35 38.44 43.69
C LEU A 17 -15.57 37.55 43.46
N GLY A 18 -16.78 38.04 43.75
CA GLY A 18 -18.02 37.29 43.49
C GLY A 18 -18.24 37.00 42.00
N GLU A 19 -17.98 37.98 41.12
CA GLU A 19 -18.08 37.82 39.67
C GLU A 19 -17.04 36.81 39.14
N VAL A 20 -15.78 36.96 39.54
CA VAL A 20 -14.68 36.08 39.11
C VAL A 20 -14.86 34.65 39.63
N GLU A 21 -15.27 34.46 40.89
CA GLU A 21 -15.62 33.15 41.43
C GLU A 21 -16.76 32.51 40.64
N GLY A 22 -17.75 33.30 40.18
CA GLY A 22 -18.82 32.83 39.32
C GLY A 22 -18.30 32.30 37.97
N LEU A 23 -17.37 33.02 37.33
CA LEU A 23 -16.75 32.61 36.07
C LEU A 23 -15.89 31.34 36.22
N LEU A 24 -15.14 31.24 37.32
CA LEU A 24 -14.23 30.12 37.58
C LEU A 24 -14.95 28.81 37.97
N LYS A 25 -16.22 28.89 38.39
CA LYS A 25 -17.06 27.71 38.71
C LYS A 25 -17.54 26.93 37.49
N SER A 26 -17.37 27.46 36.28
CA SER A 26 -17.75 26.73 35.07
C SER A 26 -16.97 25.41 34.97
N GLU A 27 -17.66 24.31 34.65
CA GLU A 27 -17.03 23.01 34.35
C GLU A 27 -16.81 22.80 32.84
N ASP A 28 -17.27 23.75 32.01
CA ASP A 28 -17.11 23.67 30.57
C ASP A 28 -15.63 23.74 30.19
N SER A 29 -15.17 22.68 29.53
CA SER A 29 -13.82 22.47 29.04
C SER A 29 -13.75 22.42 27.50
N GLY A 30 -14.87 22.66 26.82
CA GLY A 30 -14.99 22.57 25.36
C GLY A 30 -15.28 21.14 24.87
N LYS A 31 -15.72 21.04 23.61
CA LYS A 31 -16.09 19.77 22.94
C LYS A 31 -15.24 19.46 21.70
N ASP A 32 -14.47 20.44 21.26
CA ASP A 32 -13.60 20.38 20.10
C ASP A 32 -12.46 21.38 20.27
N LEU A 33 -11.41 21.25 19.46
CA LEU A 33 -10.21 22.08 19.58
C LEU A 33 -10.50 23.59 19.46
N ALA A 34 -11.44 24.00 18.60
CA ALA A 34 -11.76 25.41 18.43
C ALA A 34 -12.48 25.99 19.65
N SER A 35 -13.44 25.24 20.21
CA SER A 35 -14.15 25.62 21.43
C SER A 35 -13.21 25.72 22.64
N VAL A 36 -12.28 24.77 22.80
CA VAL A 36 -11.29 24.78 23.89
C VAL A 36 -10.33 25.96 23.75
N GLN A 37 -9.81 26.22 22.55
CA GLN A 37 -8.94 27.37 22.29
C GLN A 37 -9.65 28.71 22.57
N ASN A 38 -10.95 28.80 22.29
CA ASN A 38 -11.74 29.98 22.64
C ASN A 38 -11.92 30.12 24.16
N LEU A 39 -12.14 29.01 24.88
CA LEU A 39 -12.20 29.02 26.34
C LEU A 39 -10.86 29.39 26.98
N ILE A 40 -9.73 28.91 26.45
CA ILE A 40 -8.38 29.31 26.87
C ILE A 40 -8.20 30.81 26.71
N LYS A 41 -8.54 31.38 25.54
CA LYS A 41 -8.44 32.84 25.31
C LYS A 41 -9.30 33.63 26.30
N LYS A 42 -10.53 33.19 26.56
CA LYS A 42 -11.40 33.82 27.58
C LYS A 42 -10.81 33.71 28.97
N HIS A 43 -10.24 32.56 29.33
CA HIS A 43 -9.61 32.33 30.63
C HIS A 43 -8.36 33.19 30.83
N GLN A 44 -7.55 33.40 29.79
CA GLN A 44 -6.41 34.32 29.82
C GLN A 44 -6.83 35.76 30.15
N LEU A 45 -8.00 36.21 29.69
CA LEU A 45 -8.54 37.52 30.06
C LEU A 45 -8.93 37.58 31.54
N VAL A 46 -9.49 36.50 32.09
CA VAL A 46 -9.78 36.38 33.52
C VAL A 46 -8.50 36.37 34.35
N GLU A 47 -7.46 35.64 33.94
CA GLU A 47 -6.16 35.64 34.62
C GLU A 47 -5.50 37.02 34.58
N ALA A 48 -5.57 37.74 33.46
CA ALA A 48 -5.08 39.10 33.34
C ALA A 48 -5.85 40.08 34.26
N ASP A 49 -7.16 39.92 34.37
CA ASP A 49 -8.01 40.71 35.27
C ASP A 49 -7.69 40.44 36.75
N ILE A 50 -7.49 39.16 37.13
CA ILE A 50 -7.01 38.78 38.48
C ILE A 50 -5.68 39.45 38.79
N GLN A 51 -4.72 39.39 37.86
CA GLN A 51 -3.41 40.00 38.02
C GLN A 51 -3.50 41.53 38.18
N ALA A 52 -4.37 42.20 37.42
CA ALA A 52 -4.58 43.64 37.52
C ALA A 52 -5.20 44.09 38.86
N HIS A 53 -5.90 43.21 39.56
CA HIS A 53 -6.49 43.49 40.88
C HIS A 53 -5.51 43.27 42.04
N GLU A 54 -4.32 42.72 41.79
CA GLU A 54 -3.30 42.49 42.82
C GLU A 54 -2.87 43.79 43.51
N ASP A 55 -2.64 44.86 42.74
CA ASP A 55 -2.28 46.17 43.29
C ASP A 55 -3.40 46.75 44.17
N ARG A 56 -4.67 46.60 43.76
CA ARG A 56 -5.83 47.07 44.54
C ARG A 56 -5.97 46.35 45.88
N ILE A 57 -5.69 45.04 45.89
CA ILE A 57 -5.70 44.23 47.12
C ILE A 57 -4.53 44.64 48.02
N ARG A 58 -3.35 44.89 47.45
CA ARG A 58 -2.18 45.41 48.19
C ARG A 58 -2.46 46.76 48.83
N ASP A 59 -3.06 47.69 48.09
CA ASP A 59 -3.44 49.01 48.59
C ASP A 59 -4.49 48.91 49.71
N MET A 60 -5.50 48.03 49.56
CA MET A 60 -6.50 47.76 50.59
C MET A 60 -5.88 47.17 51.86
N ASN A 61 -4.90 46.26 51.72
CA ASN A 61 -4.13 45.73 52.84
C ASN A 61 -3.33 46.84 53.56
N GLY A 62 -2.65 47.73 52.82
CA GLY A 62 -1.93 48.86 53.41
C GLY A 62 -2.84 49.88 54.11
N LEU A 63 -4.05 50.10 53.59
CA LEU A 63 -5.08 50.90 54.26
C LEU A 63 -5.54 50.23 55.57
N ALA A 64 -5.71 48.92 55.58
CA ALA A 64 -6.07 48.17 56.78
C ALA A 64 -4.98 48.27 57.85
N ASP A 65 -3.70 48.10 57.49
CA ASP A 65 -2.56 48.23 58.40
C ASP A 65 -2.54 49.62 59.05
N SER A 66 -2.67 50.68 58.23
CA SER A 66 -2.72 52.06 58.71
C SER A 66 -3.87 52.33 59.69
N LEU A 67 -5.03 51.69 59.49
CA LEU A 67 -6.19 51.85 60.37
C LEU A 67 -6.02 51.07 61.69
N ILE A 68 -5.42 49.88 61.63
CA ILE A 68 -5.12 49.06 62.81
C ILE A 68 -4.07 49.75 63.69
N GLU A 69 -2.99 50.26 63.11
CA GLU A 69 -1.95 51.01 63.82
C GLU A 69 -2.47 52.27 64.51
N SER A 70 -3.49 52.92 63.93
CA SER A 70 -4.07 54.13 64.52
C SER A 70 -4.85 53.88 65.82
N GLY A 71 -5.29 52.63 66.08
CA GLY A 71 -6.01 52.23 67.30
C GLY A 71 -7.38 52.90 67.53
N GLN A 72 -7.83 53.77 66.63
CA GLN A 72 -9.05 54.59 66.77
C GLN A 72 -10.32 53.90 66.26
N PHE A 73 -10.19 52.73 65.65
CA PHE A 73 -11.27 52.02 64.96
C PHE A 73 -11.41 50.59 65.46
N ASP A 74 -12.52 49.95 65.12
CA ASP A 74 -12.74 48.53 65.41
C ASP A 74 -11.75 47.67 64.59
N THR A 75 -10.61 47.38 65.21
CA THR A 75 -9.50 46.64 64.62
C THR A 75 -9.87 45.20 64.34
N ALA A 76 -10.76 44.59 65.13
CA ALA A 76 -11.23 43.23 64.92
C ALA A 76 -12.02 43.11 63.61
N THR A 77 -12.98 44.01 63.39
CA THR A 77 -13.78 44.03 62.15
C THR A 77 -12.92 44.33 60.91
N ILE A 78 -11.94 45.24 61.01
CA ILE A 78 -11.02 45.55 59.90
C ILE A 78 -10.16 44.32 59.55
N GLN A 79 -9.62 43.64 60.58
CA GLN A 79 -8.81 42.45 60.42
C GLN A 79 -9.61 41.30 59.80
N GLU A 80 -10.86 41.09 60.22
CA GLU A 80 -11.75 40.06 59.69
C GLU A 80 -12.03 40.29 58.19
N LYS A 81 -12.42 41.51 57.81
CA LYS A 81 -12.67 41.87 56.40
C LYS A 81 -11.43 41.69 55.54
N ARG A 82 -10.27 42.14 56.04
CA ARG A 82 -8.98 41.97 55.36
C ARG A 82 -8.68 40.49 55.10
N SER A 83 -8.84 39.67 56.14
CA SER A 83 -8.53 38.24 56.09
C SER A 83 -9.47 37.52 55.10
N SER A 84 -10.77 37.82 55.16
CA SER A 84 -11.77 37.28 54.22
C SER A 84 -11.44 37.58 52.75
N ILE A 85 -11.11 38.84 52.42
CA ILE A 85 -10.75 39.22 51.04
C ILE A 85 -9.49 38.52 50.58
N ASN A 86 -8.45 38.45 51.42
CA ASN A 86 -7.19 37.78 51.07
C ASN A 86 -7.41 36.28 50.85
N GLU A 87 -8.16 35.60 51.72
CA GLU A 87 -8.50 34.19 51.58
C GLU A 87 -9.28 33.90 50.29
N ARG A 88 -10.28 34.75 49.97
CA ARG A 88 -11.04 34.63 48.72
C ARG A 88 -10.17 34.88 47.49
N TYR A 89 -9.26 35.86 47.55
CA TYR A 89 -8.33 36.14 46.45
C TYR A 89 -7.35 34.99 46.21
N GLU A 90 -6.76 34.41 47.26
CA GLU A 90 -5.93 33.20 47.13
C GLU A 90 -6.71 32.02 46.55
N ARG A 91 -7.97 31.86 46.95
CA ARG A 91 -8.86 30.84 46.39
C ARG A 91 -9.12 31.09 44.90
N VAL A 92 -9.38 32.32 44.50
CA VAL A 92 -9.57 32.70 43.09
C VAL A 92 -8.31 32.41 42.27
N LYS A 93 -7.11 32.73 42.77
CA LYS A 93 -5.83 32.39 42.10
C LYS A 93 -5.64 30.89 41.94
N THR A 94 -5.99 30.12 42.98
CA THR A 94 -5.91 28.66 42.96
C THR A 94 -6.89 28.07 41.94
N LEU A 95 -8.15 28.53 41.95
CA LEU A 95 -9.18 28.11 40.99
C LEU A 95 -8.82 28.48 39.54
N ALA A 96 -8.26 29.68 39.33
CA ALA A 96 -7.80 30.12 38.02
C ALA A 96 -6.67 29.24 37.48
N THR A 97 -5.69 28.91 38.33
CA THR A 97 -4.60 27.98 37.98
C THR A 97 -5.14 26.59 37.65
N TYR A 98 -6.04 26.06 38.48
CA TYR A 98 -6.66 24.75 38.26
C TYR A 98 -7.45 24.71 36.94
N ARG A 99 -8.27 25.75 36.67
CA ARG A 99 -9.03 25.86 35.42
C ARG A 99 -8.12 25.95 34.19
N ARG A 100 -7.01 26.68 34.28
CA ARG A 100 -6.00 26.74 33.20
C ARG A 100 -5.43 25.35 32.90
N THR A 101 -5.05 24.59 33.93
CA THR A 101 -4.53 23.23 33.75
C THR A 101 -5.56 22.34 33.04
N ARG A 102 -6.83 22.35 33.48
CA ARG A 102 -7.90 21.56 32.82
C ARG A 102 -8.15 21.95 31.37
N LEU A 103 -8.14 23.26 31.06
CA LEU A 103 -8.31 23.73 29.69
C LEU A 103 -7.12 23.33 28.79
N ASN A 104 -5.90 23.35 29.33
CA ASN A 104 -4.72 22.89 28.61
C ASN A 104 -4.75 21.38 28.37
N GLU A 105 -5.14 20.58 29.36
CA GLU A 105 -5.34 19.12 29.20
C GLU A 105 -6.36 18.82 28.09
N ALA A 106 -7.52 19.50 28.11
CA ALA A 106 -8.53 19.36 27.07
C ALA A 106 -8.00 19.78 25.68
N ASN A 107 -7.18 20.83 25.62
CA ASN A 107 -6.60 21.30 24.36
C ASN A 107 -5.63 20.26 23.79
N THR A 108 -4.75 19.70 24.62
CA THR A 108 -3.81 18.65 24.20
C THR A 108 -4.57 17.41 23.73
N LEU A 109 -5.63 16.99 24.43
CA LEU A 109 -6.46 15.87 24.02
C LEU A 109 -7.10 16.09 22.64
N HIS A 110 -7.74 17.25 22.42
CA HIS A 110 -8.39 17.53 21.15
C HIS A 110 -7.39 17.74 20.01
N GLN A 111 -6.19 18.25 20.30
CA GLN A 111 -5.12 18.31 19.31
C GLN A 111 -4.67 16.90 18.92
N PHE A 112 -4.46 16.02 19.89
CA PHE A 112 -4.15 14.61 19.63
C PHE A 112 -5.23 13.90 18.80
N PHE A 113 -6.51 14.16 19.08
CA PHE A 113 -7.60 13.60 18.27
C PHE A 113 -7.64 14.11 16.83
N ARG A 114 -7.10 15.31 16.55
CA ARG A 114 -6.88 15.76 15.17
C ARG A 114 -5.73 14.98 14.54
N ASP A 115 -4.60 14.90 15.24
CA ASP A 115 -3.39 14.25 14.73
C ASP A 115 -3.67 12.79 14.35
N ILE A 116 -4.37 12.03 15.22
CA ILE A 116 -4.78 10.65 14.90
C ILE A 116 -5.79 10.58 13.74
N ALA A 117 -6.68 11.57 13.58
CA ALA A 117 -7.63 11.58 12.47
C ALA A 117 -6.94 11.85 11.13
N ASP A 118 -5.89 12.68 11.13
CA ASP A 118 -5.07 12.93 9.95
C ASP A 118 -4.34 11.64 9.51
N GLU A 119 -3.76 10.90 10.47
CA GLU A 119 -3.13 9.61 10.20
C GLU A 119 -4.14 8.54 9.72
N GLU A 120 -5.32 8.47 10.33
CA GLU A 120 -6.39 7.58 9.87
C GLU A 120 -6.84 7.90 8.45
N SER A 121 -6.95 9.18 8.11
CA SER A 121 -7.31 9.62 6.76
C SER A 121 -6.23 9.24 5.75
N TRP A 122 -4.96 9.44 6.10
CA TRP A 122 -3.83 9.04 5.27
C TRP A 122 -3.81 7.53 5.04
N ILE A 123 -4.02 6.71 6.08
CA ILE A 123 -4.10 5.24 5.93
C ILE A 123 -5.26 4.85 5.01
N LYS A 124 -6.44 5.48 5.14
CA LYS A 124 -7.60 5.21 4.26
C LYS A 124 -7.29 5.53 2.80
N GLU A 125 -6.63 6.65 2.53
CA GLU A 125 -6.17 7.02 1.19
C GLU A 125 -5.21 5.97 0.61
N LYS A 126 -4.20 5.54 1.37
CA LYS A 126 -3.24 4.54 0.90
C LYS A 126 -3.88 3.16 0.71
N LYS A 127 -4.84 2.77 1.58
CA LYS A 127 -5.62 1.53 1.40
C LYS A 127 -6.35 1.51 0.06
N LEU A 128 -6.93 2.64 -0.38
CA LEU A 128 -7.57 2.75 -1.70
C LEU A 128 -6.59 2.49 -2.85
N LEU A 129 -5.37 3.01 -2.76
CA LEU A 129 -4.34 2.79 -3.78
C LEU A 129 -3.91 1.32 -3.83
N VAL A 130 -3.73 0.68 -2.67
CA VAL A 130 -3.32 -0.72 -2.57
C VAL A 130 -4.43 -1.68 -3.01
N ASN A 131 -5.70 -1.34 -2.83
CA ASN A 131 -6.86 -2.20 -3.12
C ASN A 131 -7.15 -2.42 -4.63
N SER A 132 -6.33 -1.89 -5.54
CA SER A 132 -6.52 -2.12 -6.98
C SER A 132 -6.05 -3.53 -7.39
N ASP A 133 -6.94 -4.27 -8.06
CA ASP A 133 -6.67 -5.57 -8.68
C ASP A 133 -6.12 -5.45 -10.11
N ASP A 134 -5.52 -4.31 -10.45
CA ASP A 134 -4.78 -4.17 -11.71
C ASP A 134 -3.36 -4.69 -11.51
N TYR A 135 -3.09 -5.83 -12.14
CA TYR A 135 -1.80 -6.49 -12.14
C TYR A 135 -1.06 -6.42 -13.48
N GLY A 136 -1.61 -5.72 -14.48
CA GLY A 136 -0.98 -5.56 -15.80
C GLY A 136 -1.31 -6.67 -16.79
N ARG A 137 -1.40 -6.31 -18.08
CA ARG A 137 -1.78 -7.22 -19.18
C ARG A 137 -0.62 -7.68 -20.06
N ASP A 138 0.53 -7.03 -19.93
CA ASP A 138 1.76 -7.31 -20.66
C ASP A 138 2.99 -7.06 -19.76
N LEU A 139 4.16 -7.52 -20.20
CA LEU A 139 5.40 -7.44 -19.44
C LEU A 139 5.76 -6.00 -19.01
N THR A 140 5.57 -5.03 -19.91
CA THR A 140 5.88 -3.62 -19.67
C THR A 140 4.91 -3.02 -18.64
N GLY A 141 3.62 -3.35 -18.75
CA GLY A 141 2.57 -2.93 -17.84
C GLY A 141 2.82 -3.42 -16.42
N VAL A 142 3.12 -4.71 -16.24
CA VAL A 142 3.47 -5.28 -14.92
C VAL A 142 4.69 -4.59 -14.33
N GLN A 143 5.76 -4.38 -15.12
CA GLN A 143 6.98 -3.72 -14.66
C GLN A 143 6.70 -2.28 -14.19
N ASN A 144 5.88 -1.53 -14.92
CA ASN A 144 5.47 -0.18 -14.53
C ASN A 144 4.65 -0.17 -13.23
N LEU A 145 3.71 -1.12 -13.07
CA LEU A 145 2.94 -1.28 -11.84
C LEU A 145 3.83 -1.65 -10.65
N ARG A 146 4.76 -2.59 -10.81
CA ARG A 146 5.78 -2.94 -9.80
C ARG A 146 6.60 -1.73 -9.38
N LYS A 147 7.05 -0.92 -10.34
CA LYS A 147 7.82 0.30 -10.03
C LYS A 147 7.00 1.31 -9.23
N LYS A 148 5.71 1.51 -9.57
CA LYS A 148 4.81 2.35 -8.78
C LYS A 148 4.58 1.78 -7.38
N HIS A 149 4.38 0.47 -7.28
CA HIS A 149 4.15 -0.21 -6.00
C HIS A 149 5.35 -0.11 -5.07
N LYS A 150 6.58 -0.29 -5.57
CA LYS A 150 7.80 -0.08 -4.78
C LYS A 150 7.94 1.33 -4.21
N ARG A 151 7.43 2.35 -4.91
CA ARG A 151 7.39 3.72 -4.38
C ARG A 151 6.38 3.84 -3.24
N LEU A 152 5.21 3.22 -3.38
CA LEU A 152 4.22 3.15 -2.32
C LEU A 152 4.79 2.43 -1.09
N GLU A 153 5.46 1.28 -1.25
CA GLU A 153 6.11 0.57 -0.13
C GLU A 153 7.15 1.45 0.58
N ALA A 154 7.95 2.21 -0.17
CA ALA A 154 8.90 3.16 0.39
C ALA A 154 8.21 4.31 1.13
N GLU A 155 7.08 4.83 0.60
CA GLU A 155 6.25 5.81 1.31
C GLU A 155 5.75 5.24 2.64
N LEU A 156 5.22 4.02 2.66
CA LEU A 156 4.78 3.35 3.89
C LEU A 156 5.92 3.23 4.90
N GLN A 157 7.10 2.79 4.46
CA GLN A 157 8.27 2.66 5.33
C GLN A 157 8.70 4.01 5.91
N SER A 158 8.67 5.08 5.10
CA SER A 158 9.02 6.43 5.56
C SER A 158 8.00 7.03 6.52
N HIS A 159 6.76 6.52 6.50
CA HIS A 159 5.64 7.03 7.30
C HIS A 159 5.48 6.30 8.65
N GLU A 160 6.09 5.11 8.80
CA GLU A 160 6.09 4.35 10.05
C GLU A 160 6.46 5.19 11.30
N PRO A 161 7.47 6.09 11.26
CA PRO A 161 7.79 6.93 12.42
C PRO A 161 6.67 7.88 12.84
N SER A 162 5.84 8.36 11.90
CA SER A 162 4.71 9.24 12.22
C SER A 162 3.61 8.48 12.94
N ILE A 163 3.32 7.24 12.50
CA ILE A 163 2.36 6.35 13.19
C ILE A 163 2.85 6.05 14.60
N GLN A 164 4.14 5.73 14.77
CA GLN A 164 4.73 5.49 16.08
C GLN A 164 4.66 6.75 16.97
N ALA A 165 4.94 7.93 16.42
CA ALA A 165 4.86 9.18 17.18
C ALA A 165 3.45 9.46 17.72
N VAL A 166 2.41 9.18 16.94
CA VAL A 166 1.02 9.28 17.42
C VAL A 166 0.73 8.23 18.49
N GLN A 167 1.22 7.00 18.34
CA GLN A 167 1.06 5.97 19.38
C GLN A 167 1.75 6.36 20.70
N ASP A 168 2.98 6.85 20.64
CA ASP A 168 3.76 7.28 21.79
C ASP A 168 3.09 8.49 22.48
N ALA A 169 2.63 9.48 21.70
CA ALA A 169 1.91 10.64 22.21
C ALA A 169 0.61 10.24 22.91
N GLY A 170 -0.14 9.29 22.35
CA GLY A 170 -1.37 8.79 22.96
C GLY A 170 -1.11 8.02 24.25
N GLN A 171 -0.04 7.21 24.32
CA GLN A 171 0.38 6.54 25.55
C GLN A 171 0.78 7.53 26.64
N GLN A 172 1.57 8.54 26.29
CA GLN A 172 1.98 9.60 27.22
C GLN A 172 0.76 10.36 27.76
N LEU A 173 -0.20 10.71 26.90
CA LEU A 173 -1.44 11.37 27.28
C LEU A 173 -2.27 10.57 28.29
N MET A 174 -2.34 9.24 28.13
CA MET A 174 -3.04 8.37 29.08
C MET A 174 -2.35 8.25 30.45
N VAL A 175 -1.03 8.48 30.50
CA VAL A 175 -0.26 8.50 31.76
C VAL A 175 -0.39 9.85 32.47
N GLU A 176 -0.38 10.95 31.72
CA GLU A 176 -0.40 12.31 32.25
C GLU A 176 -1.82 12.80 32.58
N SER A 177 -2.85 12.28 31.92
CA SER A 177 -4.24 12.70 32.10
C SER A 177 -5.20 11.52 32.15
N ASN A 178 -6.16 11.58 33.07
CA ASN A 178 -7.29 10.63 33.12
C ASN A 178 -8.43 11.01 32.14
N LEU A 179 -8.26 12.06 31.34
CA LEU A 179 -9.32 12.58 30.48
C LEU A 179 -9.30 11.89 29.12
N GLY A 180 -10.43 11.28 28.73
CA GLY A 180 -10.58 10.64 27.41
C GLY A 180 -9.81 9.33 27.21
N VAL A 181 -9.23 8.75 28.27
CA VAL A 181 -8.44 7.50 28.19
C VAL A 181 -9.13 6.37 27.41
N PRO A 182 -10.42 6.03 27.65
CA PRO A 182 -11.07 4.95 26.90
C PRO A 182 -11.18 5.23 25.40
N GLU A 183 -11.37 6.49 25.02
CA GLU A 183 -11.47 6.90 23.62
C GLU A 183 -10.09 6.91 22.95
N ILE A 184 -9.05 7.40 23.65
CA ILE A 184 -7.65 7.33 23.18
C ILE A 184 -7.27 5.87 22.92
N GLU A 185 -7.50 4.98 23.88
CA GLU A 185 -7.17 3.56 23.76
C GLU A 185 -7.88 2.92 22.56
N GLN A 186 -9.19 3.15 22.41
CA GLN A 186 -9.96 2.64 21.28
C GLN A 186 -9.41 3.14 19.93
N ARG A 187 -9.09 4.42 19.84
CA ARG A 187 -8.60 5.04 18.60
C ARG A 187 -7.18 4.55 18.25
N LEU A 188 -6.31 4.38 19.24
CA LEU A 188 -4.97 3.82 19.05
C LEU A 188 -5.01 2.37 18.57
N GLN A 189 -5.87 1.53 19.16
CA GLN A 189 -6.07 0.15 18.71
C GLN A 189 -6.58 0.11 17.26
N ALA A 190 -7.54 0.98 16.92
CA ALA A 190 -8.04 1.08 15.56
C ALA A 190 -6.98 1.56 14.56
N LEU A 191 -6.16 2.55 14.93
CA LEU A 191 -5.03 3.03 14.12
C LEU A 191 -4.03 1.91 13.87
N GLU A 192 -3.64 1.19 14.92
CA GLU A 192 -2.70 0.08 14.84
C GLU A 192 -3.22 -1.04 13.93
N GLN A 193 -4.47 -1.47 14.11
CA GLN A 193 -5.09 -2.48 13.26
C GLN A 193 -5.15 -2.02 11.80
N ASN A 194 -5.54 -0.77 11.57
CA ASN A 194 -5.61 -0.20 10.22
C ASN A 194 -4.24 -0.14 9.54
N TRP A 195 -3.20 0.19 10.30
CA TRP A 195 -1.81 0.24 9.83
C TRP A 195 -1.29 -1.15 9.46
N HIS A 196 -1.51 -2.15 10.33
CA HIS A 196 -1.16 -3.54 10.05
C HIS A 196 -1.89 -4.07 8.81
N ASP A 197 -3.18 -3.78 8.67
CA ASP A 197 -3.95 -4.17 7.50
C ASP A 197 -3.42 -3.53 6.22
N LEU A 198 -3.06 -2.25 6.24
CA LEU A 198 -2.46 -1.58 5.10
C LEU A 198 -1.14 -2.24 4.69
N LYS A 199 -0.25 -2.52 5.65
CA LYS A 199 1.03 -3.21 5.38
C LYS A 199 0.81 -4.61 4.78
N ARG A 200 -0.12 -5.38 5.34
CA ARG A 200 -0.49 -6.71 4.83
C ARG A 200 -1.05 -6.64 3.41
N MET A 201 -1.96 -5.71 3.15
CA MET A 201 -2.53 -5.50 1.80
C MET A 201 -1.44 -5.11 0.80
N ALA A 202 -0.51 -4.23 1.20
CA ALA A 202 0.60 -3.81 0.35
C ALA A 202 1.48 -5.01 -0.01
N GLN A 203 1.90 -5.79 0.99
CA GLN A 203 2.69 -7.00 0.77
C GLN A 203 1.97 -8.01 -0.15
N LEU A 204 0.68 -8.27 0.08
CA LEU A 204 -0.09 -9.19 -0.76
C LEU A 204 -0.13 -8.71 -2.21
N ARG A 205 -0.33 -7.41 -2.44
CA ARG A 205 -0.29 -6.84 -3.78
C ARG A 205 1.10 -6.95 -4.41
N GLY A 206 2.16 -6.70 -3.64
CA GLY A 206 3.54 -6.85 -4.09
C GLY A 206 3.82 -8.27 -4.60
N ASN A 207 3.38 -9.28 -3.83
CA ASN A 207 3.50 -10.69 -4.22
C ASN A 207 2.74 -10.99 -5.52
N LYS A 208 1.48 -10.55 -5.64
CA LYS A 208 0.69 -10.73 -6.87
C LYS A 208 1.32 -10.02 -8.08
N LEU A 209 1.92 -8.85 -7.91
CA LEU A 209 2.63 -8.17 -9.00
C LEU A 209 3.89 -8.95 -9.42
N GLU A 210 4.56 -9.62 -8.49
CA GLU A 210 5.69 -10.51 -8.81
C GLU A 210 5.22 -11.76 -9.55
N GLU A 211 4.17 -12.41 -9.07
CA GLU A 211 3.54 -13.55 -9.75
C GLU A 211 3.10 -13.19 -11.17
N SER A 212 2.57 -11.98 -11.36
CA SER A 212 2.18 -11.46 -12.68
C SER A 212 3.38 -11.23 -13.59
N LEU A 213 4.51 -10.80 -13.04
CA LEU A 213 5.73 -10.58 -13.81
C LEU A 213 6.23 -11.90 -14.36
N VAL A 214 6.32 -12.91 -13.48
CA VAL A 214 6.78 -14.24 -13.85
C VAL A 214 5.81 -14.87 -14.85
N PHE A 215 4.49 -14.68 -14.67
CA PHE A 215 3.48 -15.11 -15.62
C PHE A 215 3.67 -14.47 -17.01
N GLN A 216 3.88 -13.15 -17.09
CA GLN A 216 4.09 -12.46 -18.37
C GLN A 216 5.40 -12.88 -19.05
N GLN A 217 6.47 -13.15 -18.27
CA GLN A 217 7.71 -13.70 -18.81
C GLN A 217 7.52 -15.12 -19.36
N PHE A 218 6.74 -15.94 -18.67
CA PHE A 218 6.33 -17.27 -19.15
C PHE A 218 5.53 -17.16 -20.46
N LEU A 219 4.53 -16.28 -20.52
CA LEU A 219 3.72 -16.07 -21.72
C LEU A 219 4.57 -15.68 -22.92
N ALA A 220 5.52 -14.75 -22.75
CA ALA A 220 6.42 -14.33 -23.82
C ALA A 220 7.22 -15.51 -24.40
N LYS A 221 7.70 -16.43 -23.55
CA LYS A 221 8.39 -17.65 -24.00
C LYS A 221 7.46 -18.61 -24.73
N VAL A 222 6.22 -18.77 -24.25
CA VAL A 222 5.21 -19.60 -24.93
C VAL A 222 4.90 -19.03 -26.31
N GLU A 223 4.69 -17.72 -26.43
CA GLU A 223 4.38 -17.05 -27.70
C GLU A 223 5.52 -17.16 -28.72
N GLU A 224 6.78 -17.08 -28.28
CA GLU A 224 7.95 -17.30 -29.12
C GLU A 224 7.95 -18.70 -29.74
N GLU A 225 7.76 -19.74 -28.92
CA GLU A 225 7.71 -21.13 -29.41
C GLU A 225 6.46 -21.39 -30.25
N GLU A 226 5.31 -20.83 -29.87
CA GLU A 226 4.08 -20.97 -30.65
C GLU A 226 4.19 -20.34 -32.04
N ALA A 227 4.87 -19.20 -32.17
CA ALA A 227 5.14 -18.56 -33.45
C ALA A 227 6.03 -19.44 -34.33
N TRP A 228 7.12 -19.98 -33.76
CA TRP A 228 8.00 -20.91 -34.45
C TRP A 228 7.26 -22.18 -34.91
N ILE A 229 6.47 -22.79 -34.02
CA ILE A 229 5.68 -23.99 -34.34
C ILE A 229 4.71 -23.69 -35.49
N SER A 230 4.04 -22.55 -35.45
CA SER A 230 3.07 -22.15 -36.49
C SER A 230 3.74 -21.96 -37.85
N GLU A 231 4.90 -21.30 -37.89
CA GLU A 231 5.71 -21.13 -39.10
C GLU A 231 6.12 -22.49 -39.67
N LYS A 232 6.67 -23.38 -38.85
CA LYS A 232 7.12 -24.71 -39.31
C LYS A 232 5.96 -25.61 -39.73
N HIS A 233 4.83 -25.52 -39.04
CA HIS A 233 3.63 -26.26 -39.42
C HIS A 233 3.15 -25.86 -40.82
N GLN A 234 3.15 -24.55 -41.13
CA GLN A 234 2.83 -24.05 -42.47
C GLN A 234 3.82 -24.58 -43.53
N LEU A 235 5.13 -24.57 -43.25
CA LEU A 235 6.12 -25.10 -44.19
C LEU A 235 5.96 -26.60 -44.46
N LEU A 236 5.62 -27.39 -43.44
CA LEU A 236 5.43 -28.84 -43.60
C LEU A 236 4.16 -29.18 -44.40
N SER A 237 3.17 -28.28 -44.43
CA SER A 237 1.91 -28.48 -45.15
C SER A 237 2.04 -28.45 -46.68
N ILE A 238 3.17 -27.98 -47.21
CA ILE A 238 3.44 -27.91 -48.65
C ILE A 238 3.58 -29.31 -49.23
N GLU A 239 2.67 -29.76 -50.09
CA GLU A 239 2.70 -31.11 -50.69
C GLU A 239 3.65 -31.22 -51.91
N ASP A 240 4.90 -30.78 -51.76
CA ASP A 240 5.98 -31.04 -52.72
C ASP A 240 6.94 -32.11 -52.16
N TYR A 241 7.08 -33.20 -52.93
CA TYR A 241 7.93 -34.35 -52.61
C TYR A 241 9.06 -34.59 -53.62
N GLY A 242 9.17 -33.73 -54.65
CA GLY A 242 10.14 -33.86 -55.73
C GLY A 242 9.73 -34.86 -56.82
N ASP A 243 10.14 -34.58 -58.06
CA ASP A 243 9.86 -35.38 -59.27
C ASP A 243 11.08 -36.18 -59.77
N THR A 244 12.27 -35.89 -59.22
CA THR A 244 13.53 -36.54 -59.57
C THR A 244 14.26 -37.04 -58.33
N MET A 245 15.18 -37.99 -58.53
CA MET A 245 15.96 -38.55 -57.42
C MET A 245 16.80 -37.51 -56.68
N ALA A 246 17.39 -36.57 -57.42
CA ALA A 246 18.12 -35.46 -56.81
C ALA A 246 17.20 -34.53 -56.00
N ALA A 247 15.99 -34.23 -56.51
CA ALA A 247 15.03 -33.36 -55.83
C ALA A 247 14.54 -33.96 -54.50
N VAL A 248 14.10 -35.22 -54.50
CA VAL A 248 13.61 -35.88 -53.27
C VAL A 248 14.72 -36.06 -52.23
N GLN A 249 15.96 -36.37 -52.64
CA GLN A 249 17.11 -36.44 -51.73
C GLN A 249 17.44 -35.05 -51.13
N GLY A 250 17.35 -33.99 -51.93
CA GLY A 250 17.48 -32.62 -51.44
C GLY A 250 16.41 -32.24 -50.41
N LEU A 251 15.15 -32.65 -50.65
CA LEU A 251 14.04 -32.43 -49.71
C LEU A 251 14.18 -33.25 -48.42
N LEU A 252 14.64 -34.50 -48.51
CA LEU A 252 14.96 -35.34 -47.35
C LEU A 252 16.04 -34.69 -46.49
N LYS A 253 17.14 -34.22 -47.09
CA LYS A 253 18.21 -33.51 -46.37
C LYS A 253 17.71 -32.24 -45.67
N LYS A 254 16.83 -31.46 -46.32
CA LYS A 254 16.17 -30.30 -45.69
C LYS A 254 15.28 -30.72 -44.53
N HIS A 255 14.59 -31.85 -44.65
CA HIS A 255 13.74 -32.37 -43.59
C HIS A 255 14.55 -32.88 -42.39
N ASP A 256 15.68 -33.55 -42.60
CA ASP A 256 16.58 -33.98 -41.52
C ASP A 256 17.15 -32.77 -40.76
N ALA A 257 17.48 -31.69 -41.46
CA ALA A 257 17.88 -30.43 -40.84
C ALA A 257 16.75 -29.83 -39.98
N PHE A 258 15.51 -29.83 -40.49
CA PHE A 258 14.34 -29.44 -39.71
C PHE A 258 14.14 -30.33 -38.47
N GLU A 259 14.31 -31.65 -38.56
CA GLU A 259 14.17 -32.55 -37.40
C GLU A 259 15.21 -32.27 -36.31
N ALA A 260 16.44 -31.92 -36.70
CA ALA A 260 17.48 -31.50 -35.76
C ALA A 260 17.07 -30.21 -35.02
N ASP A 261 16.61 -29.19 -35.74
CA ASP A 261 16.09 -27.95 -35.14
C ASP A 261 14.88 -28.25 -34.24
N PHE A 262 13.96 -29.10 -34.71
CA PHE A 262 12.76 -29.46 -33.98
C PHE A 262 13.06 -30.18 -32.66
N ALA A 263 14.12 -30.97 -32.59
CA ALA A 263 14.56 -31.59 -31.33
C ALA A 263 14.92 -30.54 -30.27
N VAL A 264 15.63 -29.47 -30.66
CA VAL A 264 15.99 -28.35 -29.77
C VAL A 264 14.75 -27.61 -29.28
N HIS A 265 13.83 -27.30 -30.19
CA HIS A 265 12.58 -26.62 -29.84
C HIS A 265 11.66 -27.48 -28.94
N ARG A 266 11.68 -28.81 -29.13
CA ARG A 266 10.95 -29.75 -28.25
C ARG A 266 11.49 -29.70 -26.82
N GLU A 267 12.80 -29.70 -26.65
CA GLU A 267 13.44 -29.57 -25.33
C GLU A 267 13.05 -28.23 -24.68
N ARG A 268 13.13 -27.13 -25.44
CA ARG A 268 12.72 -25.81 -24.94
C ARG A 268 11.24 -25.74 -24.56
N CYS A 269 10.35 -26.38 -25.32
CA CYS A 269 8.94 -26.51 -24.96
C CYS A 269 8.75 -27.34 -23.68
N ALA A 270 9.51 -28.41 -23.50
CA ALA A 270 9.45 -29.21 -22.27
C ALA A 270 9.89 -28.39 -21.05
N ASP A 271 10.94 -27.58 -21.16
CA ASP A 271 11.37 -26.66 -20.11
C ASP A 271 10.31 -25.61 -19.77
N ILE A 272 9.68 -25.02 -20.79
CA ILE A 272 8.57 -24.08 -20.61
C ILE A 272 7.39 -24.77 -19.91
N ILE A 273 7.09 -26.01 -20.26
CA ILE A 273 6.00 -26.78 -19.64
C ILE A 273 6.31 -27.05 -18.16
N ASN A 274 7.52 -27.51 -17.86
CA ASN A 274 7.96 -27.75 -16.48
C ASN A 274 7.91 -26.47 -15.65
N ALA A 275 8.42 -25.36 -16.20
CA ALA A 275 8.38 -24.06 -15.54
C ALA A 275 6.94 -23.60 -15.29
N GLY A 276 6.04 -23.71 -16.27
CA GLY A 276 4.64 -23.36 -16.09
C GLY A 276 3.93 -24.24 -15.05
N GLN A 277 4.22 -25.54 -15.01
CA GLN A 277 3.69 -26.45 -13.98
C GLN A 277 4.17 -26.06 -12.58
N GLN A 278 5.44 -25.65 -12.45
CA GLN A 278 5.97 -25.14 -11.19
C GLN A 278 5.22 -23.89 -10.73
N LEU A 279 4.93 -22.93 -11.63
CA LEU A 279 4.15 -21.73 -11.29
C LEU A 279 2.75 -22.07 -10.76
N VAL A 280 2.11 -23.10 -11.32
CA VAL A 280 0.81 -23.58 -10.85
C VAL A 280 0.94 -24.22 -9.46
N GLN A 281 1.98 -25.02 -9.23
CA GLN A 281 2.24 -25.66 -7.93
C GLN A 281 2.55 -24.64 -6.82
N GLU A 282 3.24 -23.56 -7.16
CA GLU A 282 3.53 -22.43 -6.27
C GLU A 282 2.29 -21.56 -5.99
N GLY A 283 1.16 -21.83 -6.65
CA GLY A 283 -0.10 -21.12 -6.42
C GLY A 283 -0.19 -19.75 -7.07
N ASN A 284 0.51 -19.54 -8.20
CA ASN A 284 0.41 -18.30 -8.96
C ASN A 284 -1.07 -17.99 -9.27
N HIS A 285 -1.51 -16.75 -9.02
CA HIS A 285 -2.91 -16.37 -9.22
C HIS A 285 -3.40 -16.44 -10.69
N HIS A 286 -2.52 -16.65 -11.67
CA HIS A 286 -2.86 -16.95 -13.06
C HIS A 286 -2.90 -18.45 -13.38
N SER A 287 -2.99 -19.33 -12.38
CA SER A 287 -2.92 -20.80 -12.55
C SER A 287 -3.79 -21.34 -13.69
N ASP A 288 -5.05 -20.92 -13.79
CA ASP A 288 -5.97 -21.37 -14.85
C ASP A 288 -5.47 -20.97 -16.25
N GLY A 289 -5.01 -19.72 -16.39
CA GLY A 289 -4.45 -19.21 -17.64
C GLY A 289 -3.14 -19.92 -18.02
N ILE A 290 -2.28 -20.21 -17.04
CA ILE A 290 -1.05 -20.97 -17.26
C ILE A 290 -1.38 -22.37 -17.76
N GLN A 291 -2.27 -23.11 -17.08
CA GLN A 291 -2.69 -24.45 -17.48
C GLN A 291 -3.26 -24.48 -18.91
N GLN A 292 -4.09 -23.50 -19.26
CA GLN A 292 -4.64 -23.38 -20.61
C GLN A 292 -3.54 -23.21 -21.66
N ARG A 293 -2.56 -22.33 -21.42
CA ARG A 293 -1.45 -22.07 -22.35
C ARG A 293 -0.52 -23.28 -22.47
N LEU A 294 -0.28 -23.99 -21.37
CA LEU A 294 0.48 -25.25 -21.37
C LEU A 294 -0.18 -26.32 -22.25
N GLN A 295 -1.50 -26.51 -22.11
CA GLN A 295 -2.24 -27.46 -22.93
C GLN A 295 -2.21 -27.09 -24.41
N GLN A 296 -2.35 -25.80 -24.72
CA GLN A 296 -2.27 -25.29 -26.10
C GLN A 296 -0.90 -25.54 -26.73
N LEU A 297 0.19 -25.23 -26.00
CA LEU A 297 1.55 -25.46 -26.45
C LEU A 297 1.80 -26.96 -26.73
N SER A 298 1.42 -27.84 -25.81
CA SER A 298 1.54 -29.29 -25.98
C SER A 298 0.78 -29.78 -27.22
N THR A 299 -0.46 -29.34 -27.38
CA THR A 299 -1.30 -29.76 -28.52
C THR A 299 -0.70 -29.33 -29.86
N ARG A 300 -0.15 -28.10 -29.93
CA ARG A 300 0.51 -27.60 -31.15
C ARG A 300 1.80 -28.36 -31.45
N LEU A 301 2.57 -28.70 -30.42
CA LEU A 301 3.80 -29.48 -30.54
C LEU A 301 3.52 -30.88 -31.08
N ASP A 302 2.49 -31.55 -30.56
CA ASP A 302 2.06 -32.87 -31.02
C ASP A 302 1.54 -32.83 -32.46
N ALA A 303 0.81 -31.78 -32.83
CA ALA A 303 0.35 -31.58 -34.20
C ALA A 303 1.52 -31.38 -35.18
N LEU A 304 2.55 -30.61 -34.79
CA LEU A 304 3.75 -30.42 -35.59
C LEU A 304 4.53 -31.72 -35.76
N ASP A 305 4.68 -32.51 -34.68
CA ASP A 305 5.31 -33.82 -34.71
C ASP A 305 4.58 -34.79 -35.67
N GLY A 306 3.25 -34.83 -35.60
CA GLY A 306 2.43 -35.63 -36.52
C GLY A 306 2.62 -35.22 -38.00
N SER A 307 2.63 -33.92 -38.28
CA SER A 307 2.89 -33.39 -39.63
C SER A 307 4.30 -33.71 -40.12
N ALA A 308 5.31 -33.60 -39.25
CA ALA A 308 6.70 -33.92 -39.57
C ALA A 308 6.84 -35.39 -39.97
N ARG A 309 6.34 -36.31 -39.12
CA ARG A 309 6.36 -37.76 -39.41
C ARG A 309 5.66 -38.11 -40.71
N ARG A 310 4.49 -37.51 -40.97
CA ARG A 310 3.74 -37.73 -42.22
C ARG A 310 4.52 -37.26 -43.44
N ARG A 311 5.14 -36.08 -43.37
CA ARG A 311 5.96 -35.55 -44.46
C ARG A 311 7.17 -36.45 -44.72
N LYS A 312 7.87 -36.88 -43.67
CA LYS A 312 9.01 -37.81 -43.78
C LYS A 312 8.61 -39.11 -44.47
N GLY A 313 7.49 -39.70 -44.05
CA GLY A 313 6.94 -40.90 -44.69
C GLY A 313 6.72 -40.70 -46.19
N LYS A 314 6.00 -39.64 -46.58
CA LYS A 314 5.74 -39.34 -48.01
C LYS A 314 7.03 -39.09 -48.82
N LEU A 315 8.04 -38.43 -48.24
CA LEU A 315 9.33 -38.23 -48.91
C LEU A 315 10.10 -39.55 -49.12
N LEU A 316 10.09 -40.43 -48.11
CA LEU A 316 10.71 -41.74 -48.20
C LEU A 316 9.99 -42.65 -49.22
N ASP A 317 8.65 -42.65 -49.20
CA ASP A 317 7.83 -43.39 -50.16
C ASP A 317 8.10 -42.93 -51.59
N ASN A 318 8.14 -41.61 -51.82
CA ASN A 318 8.45 -41.05 -53.14
C ASN A 318 9.90 -41.36 -53.57
N SER A 319 10.85 -41.33 -52.64
CA SER A 319 12.23 -41.73 -52.93
C SER A 319 12.31 -43.21 -53.32
N ALA A 320 11.58 -44.09 -52.65
CA ALA A 320 11.54 -45.50 -52.99
C ALA A 320 10.89 -45.75 -54.36
N TYR A 321 9.80 -45.03 -54.67
CA TYR A 321 9.14 -45.07 -55.97
C TYR A 321 10.06 -44.65 -57.11
N LEU A 322 10.71 -43.49 -56.99
CA LEU A 322 11.64 -42.99 -58.01
C LEU A 322 12.85 -43.91 -58.19
N GLN A 323 13.35 -44.52 -57.10
CA GLN A 323 14.42 -45.50 -57.18
C GLN A 323 13.97 -46.77 -57.91
N PHE A 324 12.74 -47.21 -57.69
CA PHE A 324 12.15 -48.34 -58.41
C PHE A 324 12.01 -48.03 -59.90
N MET A 325 11.45 -46.88 -60.26
CA MET A 325 11.30 -46.44 -61.65
C MET A 325 12.64 -46.39 -62.38
N TRP A 326 13.65 -45.77 -61.76
CA TRP A 326 15.00 -45.74 -62.33
C TRP A 326 15.58 -47.15 -62.56
N LYS A 327 15.39 -48.08 -61.61
CA LYS A 327 15.83 -49.48 -61.81
C LYS A 327 15.06 -50.16 -62.95
N ALA A 328 13.77 -49.90 -63.07
CA ALA A 328 12.95 -50.43 -64.16
C ALA A 328 13.44 -49.90 -65.51
N ASP A 329 13.67 -48.59 -65.65
CA ASP A 329 14.21 -47.98 -66.87
C ASP A 329 15.57 -48.56 -67.26
N VAL A 330 16.45 -48.81 -66.28
CA VAL A 330 17.75 -49.46 -66.50
C VAL A 330 17.58 -50.89 -67.04
N VAL A 331 16.62 -51.65 -66.49
CA VAL A 331 16.32 -53.01 -66.96
C VAL A 331 15.69 -52.98 -68.35
N GLU A 332 14.74 -52.08 -68.62
CA GLU A 332 14.12 -51.93 -69.94
C GLU A 332 15.14 -51.55 -71.01
N SER A 333 16.03 -50.61 -70.71
CA SER A 333 17.15 -50.24 -71.58
C SER A 333 18.06 -51.44 -71.87
N TRP A 334 18.41 -52.21 -70.84
CA TRP A 334 19.19 -53.44 -71.02
C TRP A 334 18.47 -54.49 -71.86
N ILE A 335 17.15 -54.69 -71.67
CA ILE A 335 16.35 -55.59 -72.49
C ILE A 335 16.35 -55.12 -73.95
N ALA A 336 16.10 -53.84 -74.20
CA ALA A 336 16.09 -53.28 -75.56
C ALA A 336 17.44 -53.46 -76.26
N ASP A 337 18.55 -53.21 -75.55
CA ASP A 337 19.90 -53.44 -76.07
C ASP A 337 20.12 -54.93 -76.44
N LYS A 338 19.62 -55.86 -75.62
CA LYS A 338 19.70 -57.30 -75.90
C LYS A 338 18.81 -57.73 -77.05
N GLU A 339 17.61 -57.18 -77.20
CA GLU A 339 16.75 -57.45 -78.35
C GLU A 339 17.38 -56.99 -79.67
N VAL A 340 18.02 -55.81 -79.67
CA VAL A 340 18.77 -55.31 -80.84
C VAL A 340 19.92 -56.26 -81.19
N GLN A 341 20.68 -56.71 -80.19
CA GLN A 341 21.80 -57.63 -80.38
C GLN A 341 21.35 -58.98 -80.98
N VAL A 342 20.22 -59.53 -80.50
CA VAL A 342 19.67 -60.77 -81.05
C VAL A 342 19.17 -60.59 -82.48
N ARG A 343 18.56 -59.44 -82.81
CA ARG A 343 18.09 -59.15 -84.18
C ARG A 343 19.20 -58.86 -85.19
N SER A 344 20.40 -58.51 -84.74
CA SER A 344 21.54 -58.23 -85.61
C SER A 344 22.41 -59.45 -85.91
N ASP A 345 22.18 -60.57 -85.22
CA ASP A 345 22.92 -61.82 -85.37
C ASP A 345 22.20 -62.85 -86.30
N ASP A 346 21.06 -62.47 -86.89
CA ASP A 346 20.39 -63.09 -88.06
C ASP A 346 20.72 -62.29 -89.34
#